data_AF-A0A150SHJ0-F1
#
_entry.id   AF-A0A150SHJ0-F1
#
_cell.length_a   1.000
_cell.length_b   1.000
_cell.length_c   1.000
_cell.angle_alpha   90.00
_cell.angle_beta   90.00
_cell.angle_gamma   90.00
#
_symmetry.space_group_name_H-M   'P 1'
#
loop_
_entity.id
_entity.type
_entity.pdbx_description
1 polymer ?
#
loop_
_entity_poly.entity_id
_entity_poly.type
_entity_poly.pdbx_seq_one_letter_code
_entity_poly.pdbx_strand_id
1 'polypeptide(L)'
;DPLGLPLPDAHVLRALLAFAGVVPEEPGKYTCENCGAPFEVAPSSLLEIGPFTDGELDDPELDRPFDFHASHPIPALRVGRAVCRGVRLVERTVDEALPLLRLPADGALRITPSLVAAMGIAALGRERRAPVIADALARAPDEAWAAIVDLYHEARYPARLVAVHRCQGCGARNDLDVPLERELERAPLRAHEADPDGPAAAGVTAGAAGAFPDLDAFEARVRAAAERVYEARGVRNIDLFIDAGVPACDDGGEPLLGCYTPGTPADELGIARPPEIRIFYRTFRTEARDDPGFDVDAEIVETIDHEVTHHLHHLAGSDPLDDEEHEHIEREQRRRIGHAEALRRARRGALSDLGGFVRATWPAWLIAAVATALAWCEGGR
;
A
#
# COMPACT_ATOMS: atom_id res chain seq x y z
N ASP A 1 -3.47 24.79 -24.80
CA ASP A 1 -2.80 25.72 -23.88
C ASP A 1 -2.63 24.99 -22.55
N PRO A 2 -1.40 24.65 -22.12
CA PRO A 2 -1.17 23.93 -20.87
C PRO A 2 -1.65 24.70 -19.63
N LEU A 3 -1.75 26.04 -19.69
CA LEU A 3 -2.22 26.86 -18.58
C LEU A 3 -3.71 26.68 -18.29
N GLY A 4 -4.49 26.28 -19.30
CA GLY A 4 -5.92 26.03 -19.18
C GLY A 4 -6.28 24.61 -18.70
N LEU A 5 -5.30 23.73 -18.49
CA LEU A 5 -5.57 22.36 -18.03
C LEU A 5 -6.07 22.36 -16.58
N PRO A 6 -7.07 21.54 -16.23
CA PRO A 6 -7.38 21.21 -14.84
C PRO A 6 -6.13 20.69 -14.13
N LEU A 7 -5.96 21.07 -12.86
CA LEU A 7 -4.81 20.61 -12.06
C LEU A 7 -4.66 19.08 -12.02
N PRO A 8 -5.72 18.28 -11.81
CA PRO A 8 -5.59 16.82 -11.84
C PRO A 8 -4.94 16.29 -13.11
N ASP A 9 -5.41 16.76 -14.27
CA ASP A 9 -4.88 16.37 -15.56
C ASP A 9 -3.43 16.85 -15.76
N ALA A 10 -3.10 18.04 -15.27
CA ALA A 10 -1.75 18.57 -15.32
C ALA A 10 -0.76 17.75 -14.47
N HIS A 11 -1.18 17.27 -13.29
CA HIS A 11 -0.36 16.40 -12.45
C HIS A 11 -0.18 15.01 -13.06
N VAL A 12 -1.22 14.45 -13.67
CA VAL A 12 -1.10 13.21 -14.46
C VAL A 12 -0.12 13.39 -15.60
N LEU A 13 -0.23 14.48 -16.37
CA LEU A 13 0.69 14.76 -17.47
C LEU A 13 2.13 14.94 -16.96
N ARG A 14 2.34 15.64 -15.85
CA ARG A 14 3.66 15.79 -15.21
C ARG A 14 4.25 14.43 -14.84
N ALA A 15 3.47 13.56 -14.22
CA ALA A 15 3.89 12.20 -13.84
C ALA A 15 4.28 11.36 -15.06
N LEU A 16 3.48 11.40 -16.13
CA LEU A 16 3.77 10.68 -17.38
C LEU A 16 5.02 11.22 -18.08
N LEU A 17 5.24 12.53 -18.05
CA LEU A 17 6.46 13.15 -18.60
C LEU A 17 7.69 12.79 -17.77
N ALA A 18 7.56 12.68 -16.45
CA ALA A 18 8.63 12.20 -15.57
C ALA A 18 8.95 10.71 -15.80
N PHE A 19 7.91 9.86 -15.91
CA PHE A 19 8.04 8.45 -16.31
C PHE A 19 8.80 8.32 -17.65
N ALA A 20 8.48 9.17 -18.62
CA ALA A 20 9.13 9.18 -19.93
C ALA A 20 10.54 9.81 -19.94
N GLY A 21 11.04 10.33 -18.80
CA GLY A 21 12.34 11.00 -18.69
C GLY A 21 12.40 12.37 -19.39
N VAL A 22 11.25 12.97 -19.72
CA VAL A 22 11.16 14.30 -20.33
C VAL A 22 11.33 15.40 -19.29
N VAL A 23 10.77 15.19 -18.10
CA VAL A 23 10.94 16.06 -16.93
C VAL A 23 11.79 15.30 -15.92
N PRO A 24 12.85 15.91 -15.34
CA PRO A 24 13.64 15.24 -14.31
C PRO A 24 12.81 15.07 -13.04
N GLU A 25 12.95 13.90 -12.41
CA GLU A 25 12.53 13.64 -11.04
C GLU A 25 13.72 13.01 -10.31
N GLU A 26 14.23 13.70 -9.29
CA GLU A 26 15.32 13.18 -8.49
C GLU A 26 14.84 12.01 -7.62
N PRO A 27 15.63 10.94 -7.44
CA PRO A 27 15.27 9.86 -6.54
C PRO A 27 15.07 10.33 -5.10
N GLY A 28 13.95 9.93 -4.50
CA GLY A 28 13.70 10.11 -3.08
C GLY A 28 14.34 9.00 -2.25
N LYS A 29 14.69 9.30 -1.00
CA LYS A 29 15.19 8.31 -0.02
C LYS A 29 14.06 7.88 0.89
N TYR A 30 13.84 6.58 0.98
CA TYR A 30 12.76 5.97 1.73
C TYR A 30 13.27 4.82 2.60
N THR A 31 12.41 4.35 3.49
CA THR A 31 12.59 3.15 4.28
C THR A 31 11.38 2.25 4.11
N CYS A 32 11.60 0.95 4.02
CA CYS A 32 10.51 0.00 3.93
C CYS A 32 9.69 0.03 5.22
N GLU A 33 8.37 0.19 5.12
CA GLU A 33 7.49 0.29 6.29
C GLU A 33 7.45 -1.00 7.12
N ASN A 34 7.72 -2.14 6.48
CA ASN A 34 7.74 -3.43 7.16
C ASN A 34 9.08 -3.72 7.87
N CYS A 35 10.19 -3.68 7.14
CA CYS A 35 11.50 -4.11 7.66
C CYS A 35 12.49 -2.98 7.96
N GLY A 36 12.16 -1.73 7.63
CA GLY A 36 13.03 -0.56 7.80
C GLY A 36 14.21 -0.48 6.81
N ALA A 37 14.32 -1.42 5.86
CA ALA A 37 15.42 -1.39 4.89
C ALA A 37 15.36 -0.11 4.03
N PRO A 38 16.47 0.63 3.89
CA PRO A 38 16.50 1.84 3.09
C PRO A 38 16.43 1.51 1.59
N PHE A 39 15.78 2.37 0.81
CA PHE A 39 15.79 2.31 -0.65
C PHE A 39 15.71 3.72 -1.24
N GLU A 40 16.16 3.86 -2.49
CA GLU A 40 16.18 5.12 -3.21
C GLU A 40 15.59 4.92 -4.61
N VAL A 41 14.58 5.72 -4.96
CA VAL A 41 13.88 5.59 -6.24
C VAL A 41 13.16 6.88 -6.63
N ALA A 42 13.08 7.16 -7.93
CA ALA A 42 12.20 8.17 -8.49
C ALA A 42 10.80 7.54 -8.68
N PRO A 43 9.78 7.89 -7.88
CA PRO A 43 8.47 7.21 -7.91
C PRO A 43 7.82 7.18 -9.29
N SER A 44 7.94 8.26 -10.05
CA SER A 44 7.37 8.35 -11.40
C SER A 44 7.93 7.28 -12.33
N SER A 45 9.16 6.78 -12.11
CA SER A 45 9.74 5.68 -12.93
C SER A 45 9.08 4.31 -12.68
N LEU A 46 8.37 4.17 -11.55
CA LEU A 46 7.66 2.95 -11.15
C LEU A 46 6.14 3.07 -11.36
N LEU A 47 5.66 4.19 -11.92
CA LEU A 47 4.23 4.40 -12.14
C LEU A 47 3.67 3.38 -13.13
N GLU A 48 2.55 2.76 -12.78
CA GLU A 48 1.82 1.89 -13.70
C GLU A 48 1.04 2.73 -14.72
N ILE A 49 1.63 2.92 -15.90
CA ILE A 49 1.08 3.79 -16.94
C ILE A 49 0.03 3.14 -17.85
N GLY A 50 -0.14 1.81 -17.75
CA GLY A 50 -1.06 1.02 -18.56
C GLY A 50 -2.45 1.65 -18.70
N PRO A 51 -3.14 1.98 -17.59
CA PRO A 51 -4.49 2.54 -17.64
C PRO A 51 -4.58 3.84 -18.45
N PHE A 52 -3.58 4.71 -18.32
CA PHE A 52 -3.51 5.97 -19.07
C PHE A 52 -3.23 5.75 -20.56
N THR A 53 -2.37 4.79 -20.90
CA THR A 53 -2.00 4.50 -22.30
C THR A 53 -3.09 3.76 -23.06
N ASP A 54 -3.85 2.89 -22.38
CA ASP A 54 -4.86 2.04 -22.99
C ASP A 54 -6.29 2.62 -22.86
N GLY A 55 -6.46 3.70 -22.09
CA GLY A 55 -7.75 4.36 -21.88
C GLY A 55 -8.67 3.62 -20.91
N GLU A 56 -8.11 2.86 -19.97
CA GLU A 56 -8.83 2.08 -18.96
C GLU A 56 -8.97 2.89 -17.66
N LEU A 57 -9.69 4.01 -17.74
CA LEU A 57 -9.92 4.96 -16.65
C LEU A 57 -11.39 4.94 -16.18
N ASP A 58 -11.89 3.75 -15.88
CA ASP A 58 -13.27 3.48 -15.48
C ASP A 58 -13.40 2.71 -14.15
N ASP A 59 -12.33 2.62 -13.36
CA ASP A 59 -12.36 1.98 -12.05
C ASP A 59 -13.20 2.84 -11.07
N PRO A 60 -14.20 2.25 -10.39
CA PRO A 60 -15.15 3.00 -9.57
C PRO A 60 -14.52 3.67 -8.34
N GLU A 61 -13.32 3.26 -7.93
CA GLU A 61 -12.60 3.83 -6.79
C GLU A 61 -11.38 4.63 -7.24
N LEU A 62 -10.54 4.06 -8.11
CA LEU A 62 -9.27 4.69 -8.51
C LEU A 62 -9.48 5.89 -9.46
N ASP A 63 -10.55 5.86 -10.25
CA ASP A 63 -10.93 6.94 -11.18
C ASP A 63 -12.11 7.77 -10.66
N ARG A 64 -12.50 7.58 -9.39
CA ARG A 64 -13.61 8.31 -8.80
C ARG A 64 -13.28 9.81 -8.78
N PRO A 65 -14.10 10.66 -9.43
CA PRO A 65 -13.86 12.10 -9.41
C PRO A 65 -14.07 12.65 -8.00
N PHE A 66 -13.23 13.61 -7.62
CA PHE A 66 -13.38 14.34 -6.38
C PHE A 66 -14.61 15.27 -6.45
N ASP A 67 -15.47 15.24 -5.42
CA ASP A 67 -16.62 16.16 -5.35
C ASP A 67 -16.17 17.53 -4.84
N PHE A 68 -15.76 18.41 -5.76
CA PHE A 68 -15.31 19.75 -5.41
C PHE A 68 -16.36 20.57 -4.66
N HIS A 69 -17.63 20.43 -5.00
CA HIS A 69 -18.67 21.33 -4.49
C HIS A 69 -19.28 20.87 -3.16
N ALA A 70 -19.04 19.62 -2.76
CA ALA A 70 -19.36 19.14 -1.43
C ALA A 70 -18.57 19.86 -0.32
N SER A 71 -19.12 19.78 0.90
CA SER A 71 -18.38 20.13 2.10
C SER A 71 -17.71 18.88 2.64
N HIS A 72 -16.39 18.88 2.71
CA HIS A 72 -15.57 17.79 3.23
C HIS A 72 -15.26 17.99 4.70
N PRO A 73 -15.32 16.95 5.55
CA PRO A 73 -15.04 17.08 6.97
C PRO A 73 -13.57 17.42 7.21
N ILE A 74 -13.32 18.28 8.19
CA ILE A 74 -11.97 18.56 8.73
C ILE A 74 -12.03 18.65 10.26
N PRO A 75 -10.90 18.44 10.96
CA PRO A 75 -10.78 18.76 12.37
C PRO A 75 -11.24 20.20 12.67
N ALA A 76 -11.62 20.44 13.94
CA ALA A 76 -12.19 21.71 14.34
C ALA A 76 -11.18 22.86 14.17
N LEU A 77 -11.50 23.82 13.31
CA LEU A 77 -10.65 24.97 13.00
C LEU A 77 -11.39 26.27 13.30
N ARG A 78 -10.72 27.23 13.94
CA ARG A 78 -11.29 28.55 14.21
C ARG A 78 -11.11 29.47 13.00
N VAL A 79 -12.24 29.94 12.45
CA VAL A 79 -12.27 30.85 11.30
C VAL A 79 -13.00 32.13 11.69
N GLY A 80 -12.23 33.21 11.86
CA GLY A 80 -12.72 34.45 12.44
C GLY A 80 -13.29 34.24 13.85
N ARG A 81 -14.62 34.37 13.99
CA ARG A 81 -15.34 34.19 15.26
C ARG A 81 -16.05 32.84 15.41
N ALA A 82 -16.03 31.99 14.37
CA ALA A 82 -16.72 30.71 14.37
C ALA A 82 -15.73 29.54 14.37
N VAL A 83 -16.21 28.36 14.78
CA VAL A 83 -15.51 27.09 14.57
C VAL A 83 -16.13 26.43 13.35
N CYS A 84 -15.30 25.99 12.41
CA CYS A 84 -15.72 25.16 11.28
C CYS A 84 -15.18 23.74 11.43
N ARG A 85 -15.90 22.80 10.82
CA ARG A 85 -15.53 21.37 10.72
C ARG A 85 -15.66 20.87 9.28
N GLY A 86 -15.62 21.80 8.33
CA GLY A 86 -15.74 21.46 6.93
C GLY A 86 -15.11 22.48 6.01
N VAL A 87 -14.56 22.00 4.90
CA VAL A 87 -13.96 22.78 3.82
C VAL A 87 -14.67 22.47 2.51
N ARG A 88 -14.79 23.48 1.64
CA ARG A 88 -15.24 23.28 0.26
C ARG A 88 -14.14 23.71 -0.69
N LEU A 89 -13.81 22.84 -1.64
CA LEU A 89 -12.85 23.12 -2.68
C LEU A 89 -13.56 23.56 -3.96
N VAL A 90 -12.80 23.98 -4.96
CA VAL A 90 -13.26 24.18 -6.34
C VAL A 90 -12.17 23.71 -7.28
N GLU A 91 -12.54 23.32 -8.48
CA GLU A 91 -11.57 23.04 -9.55
C GLU A 91 -10.69 24.26 -9.80
N ARG A 92 -9.44 23.97 -10.16
CA ARG A 92 -8.43 24.96 -10.52
C ARG A 92 -7.71 24.52 -11.77
N THR A 93 -7.42 25.48 -12.63
CA THR A 93 -6.50 25.28 -13.75
C THR A 93 -5.07 25.56 -13.30
N VAL A 94 -4.10 25.18 -14.14
CA VAL A 94 -2.69 25.51 -13.93
C VAL A 94 -2.49 27.02 -13.77
N ASP A 95 -3.14 27.85 -14.59
CA ASP A 95 -3.04 29.32 -14.52
C ASP A 95 -3.50 29.86 -13.17
N GLU A 96 -4.66 29.40 -12.68
CA GLU A 96 -5.23 29.84 -11.40
C GLU A 96 -4.38 29.38 -10.21
N ALA A 97 -3.67 28.26 -10.36
CA ALA A 97 -2.83 27.66 -9.34
C ALA A 97 -1.37 28.14 -9.36
N LEU A 98 -0.97 28.99 -10.32
CA LEU A 98 0.41 29.48 -10.45
C LEU A 98 1.03 30.04 -9.15
N PRO A 99 0.29 30.75 -8.27
CA PRO A 99 0.86 31.21 -6.99
C PRO A 99 1.35 30.07 -6.08
N LEU A 100 0.71 28.90 -6.17
CA LEU A 100 1.07 27.69 -5.42
C LEU A 100 2.20 26.94 -6.14
N LEU A 101 2.09 26.75 -7.46
CA LEU A 101 3.08 26.02 -8.27
C LEU A 101 4.46 26.71 -8.36
N ARG A 102 4.54 28.02 -8.04
CA ARG A 102 5.78 28.80 -8.03
C ARG A 102 6.38 29.00 -6.65
N LEU A 103 5.87 28.31 -5.63
CA LEU A 103 6.46 28.38 -4.31
C LEU A 103 7.89 27.83 -4.36
N PRO A 104 8.87 28.55 -3.79
CA PRO A 104 10.22 28.02 -3.66
C PRO A 104 10.24 26.87 -2.65
N ALA A 105 10.89 25.77 -2.99
CA ALA A 105 11.01 24.57 -2.15
C ALA A 105 11.64 24.86 -0.77
N ASP A 106 12.52 25.87 -0.68
CA ASP A 106 13.30 26.17 0.53
C ASP A 106 12.68 27.28 1.41
N GLY A 107 11.49 27.77 1.05
CA GLY A 107 10.86 28.92 1.71
C GLY A 107 9.81 28.52 2.75
N ALA A 108 9.77 29.23 3.88
CA ALA A 108 8.65 29.12 4.82
C ALA A 108 7.33 29.46 4.10
N LEU A 109 6.41 28.49 4.07
CA LEU A 109 5.11 28.63 3.42
C LEU A 109 4.30 29.76 4.05
N ARG A 110 4.13 30.86 3.33
CA ARG A 110 3.30 31.98 3.79
C ARG A 110 1.89 31.85 3.24
N ILE A 111 0.93 31.56 4.10
CA ILE A 111 -0.48 31.50 3.71
C ILE A 111 -1.02 32.90 3.43
N THR A 112 -1.41 33.14 2.18
CA THR A 112 -1.95 34.41 1.69
C THR A 112 -3.32 34.21 1.02
N PRO A 113 -4.13 35.26 0.81
CA PRO A 113 -5.41 35.12 0.12
C PRO A 113 -5.27 34.53 -1.30
N SER A 114 -4.19 34.87 -2.01
CA SER A 114 -3.89 34.32 -3.33
C SER A 114 -3.52 32.84 -3.26
N LEU A 115 -2.79 32.41 -2.23
CA LEU A 115 -2.47 31.00 -2.03
C LEU A 115 -3.72 30.18 -1.72
N VAL A 116 -4.61 30.69 -0.86
CA VAL A 116 -5.91 30.06 -0.57
C VAL A 116 -6.74 29.88 -1.85
N ALA A 117 -6.76 30.91 -2.70
CA ALA A 117 -7.45 30.83 -3.99
C ALA A 117 -6.79 29.78 -4.91
N ALA A 118 -5.45 29.75 -4.99
CA ALA A 118 -4.67 28.80 -5.79
C ALA A 118 -4.84 27.34 -5.33
N MET A 119 -4.94 27.09 -4.02
CA MET A 119 -5.31 25.77 -3.46
C MET A 119 -6.74 25.35 -3.86
N GLY A 120 -7.57 26.31 -4.25
CA GLY A 120 -8.98 26.10 -4.57
C GLY A 120 -9.90 26.07 -3.37
N ILE A 121 -9.50 26.61 -2.21
CA ILE A 121 -10.38 26.68 -1.04
C ILE A 121 -11.43 27.77 -1.26
N ALA A 122 -12.67 27.37 -1.50
CA ALA A 122 -13.78 28.29 -1.72
C ALA A 122 -14.50 28.69 -0.42
N ALA A 123 -14.50 27.82 0.59
CA ALA A 123 -15.08 28.11 1.89
C ALA A 123 -14.49 27.26 3.02
N LEU A 124 -14.47 27.82 4.23
CA LEU A 124 -14.32 27.08 5.49
C LEU A 124 -15.60 27.25 6.30
N GLY A 125 -16.39 26.19 6.39
CA GLY A 125 -17.76 26.21 6.91
C GLY A 125 -18.62 27.23 6.13
N ARG A 126 -18.97 28.35 6.78
CA ARG A 126 -19.74 29.44 6.17
C ARG A 126 -18.89 30.62 5.70
N GLU A 127 -17.62 30.68 6.07
CA GLU A 127 -16.73 31.78 5.68
C GLU A 127 -16.23 31.60 4.25
N ARG A 128 -16.22 32.69 3.47
CA ARG A 128 -15.83 32.70 2.04
C ARG A 128 -14.80 33.78 1.72
N ARG A 129 -14.48 34.67 2.66
CA ARG A 129 -13.53 35.76 2.44
C ARG A 129 -12.11 35.23 2.53
N ALA A 130 -11.40 35.22 1.41
CA ALA A 130 -10.03 34.73 1.31
C ALA A 130 -9.06 35.29 2.38
N PRO A 131 -9.11 36.59 2.76
CA PRO A 131 -8.26 37.10 3.85
C PRO A 131 -8.53 36.45 5.21
N VAL A 132 -9.79 36.13 5.52
CA VAL A 132 -10.16 35.50 6.80
C VAL A 132 -9.78 34.02 6.80
N ILE A 133 -9.93 33.35 5.66
CA ILE A 133 -9.51 31.95 5.48
C ILE A 133 -7.99 31.84 5.60
N ALA A 134 -7.23 32.68 4.89
CA ALA A 134 -5.78 32.66 4.94
C ALA A 134 -5.24 32.86 6.37
N ASP A 135 -5.84 33.81 7.10
CA ASP A 135 -5.51 34.11 8.49
C ASP A 135 -5.86 32.95 9.45
N ALA A 136 -6.91 32.19 9.16
CA ALA A 136 -7.28 30.99 9.90
C ALA A 136 -6.30 29.83 9.65
N LEU A 137 -5.96 29.58 8.39
CA LEU A 137 -5.01 28.53 8.00
C LEU A 137 -3.59 28.79 8.51
N ALA A 138 -3.14 30.05 8.49
CA ALA A 138 -1.84 30.44 9.05
C ALA A 138 -1.71 30.18 10.57
N ARG A 139 -2.82 29.95 11.27
CA ARG A 139 -2.88 29.62 12.70
C ARG A 139 -3.59 28.29 12.96
N ALA A 140 -3.74 27.46 11.93
CA ALA A 140 -4.38 26.17 12.07
C ALA A 140 -3.53 25.29 13.00
N PRO A 141 -4.16 24.50 13.90
CA PRO A 141 -3.48 23.38 14.53
C PRO A 141 -2.94 22.42 13.47
N ASP A 142 -1.82 21.75 13.76
CA ASP A 142 -1.14 20.85 12.81
C ASP A 142 -2.07 19.78 12.24
N GLU A 143 -2.92 19.18 13.08
CA GLU A 143 -3.93 18.19 12.67
C GLU A 143 -4.93 18.75 11.64
N ALA A 144 -5.39 19.98 11.84
CA ALA A 144 -6.32 20.62 10.91
C ALA A 144 -5.63 21.04 9.61
N TRP A 145 -4.36 21.46 9.68
CA TRP A 145 -3.56 21.76 8.49
C TRP A 145 -3.28 20.49 7.67
N ALA A 146 -2.85 19.41 8.32
CA ALA A 146 -2.63 18.11 7.71
C ALA A 146 -3.87 17.62 6.95
N ALA A 147 -5.04 17.61 7.60
CA ALA A 147 -6.29 17.20 6.96
C ALA A 147 -6.66 18.06 5.72
N ILE A 148 -6.30 19.35 5.73
CA ILE A 148 -6.53 20.24 4.57
C ILE A 148 -5.56 19.93 3.44
N VAL A 149 -4.30 19.61 3.76
CA VAL A 149 -3.33 19.17 2.76
C VAL A 149 -3.76 17.83 2.17
N ASP A 150 -4.17 16.86 2.98
CA ASP A 150 -4.63 15.55 2.50
C ASP A 150 -5.82 15.70 1.54
N LEU A 151 -6.80 16.52 1.89
CA LEU A 151 -7.93 16.86 1.01
C LEU A 151 -7.49 17.60 -0.26
N TYR A 152 -6.51 18.51 -0.18
CA TYR A 152 -5.93 19.12 -1.38
C TYR A 152 -5.33 18.04 -2.28
N HIS A 153 -4.59 17.09 -1.72
CA HIS A 153 -3.97 16.04 -2.53
C HIS A 153 -4.98 15.07 -3.12
N GLU A 154 -5.98 14.62 -2.36
CA GLU A 154 -7.08 13.78 -2.88
C GLU A 154 -7.80 14.49 -4.04
N ALA A 155 -7.95 15.81 -3.94
CA ALA A 155 -8.59 16.60 -4.97
C ALA A 155 -7.73 16.83 -6.22
N ARG A 156 -6.39 16.88 -6.10
CA ARG A 156 -5.48 17.25 -7.20
C ARG A 156 -4.66 16.11 -7.76
N TYR A 157 -4.46 15.02 -7.02
CA TYR A 157 -3.70 13.86 -7.45
C TYR A 157 -4.65 12.67 -7.46
N PRO A 158 -5.13 12.23 -8.65
CA PRO A 158 -5.96 11.04 -8.76
C PRO A 158 -5.33 9.84 -8.04
N ALA A 159 -6.15 8.94 -7.50
CA ALA A 159 -5.67 7.78 -6.74
C ALA A 159 -4.73 6.87 -7.54
N ARG A 160 -4.77 6.95 -8.88
CA ARG A 160 -3.81 6.28 -9.78
C ARG A 160 -2.38 6.84 -9.74
N LEU A 161 -2.17 8.05 -9.21
CA LEU A 161 -0.84 8.66 -9.09
C LEU A 161 -0.09 8.15 -7.85
N VAL A 162 0.05 6.83 -7.79
CA VAL A 162 0.79 6.08 -6.80
C VAL A 162 1.63 5.03 -7.51
N ALA A 163 2.90 4.95 -7.15
CA ALA A 163 3.80 3.91 -7.60
C ALA A 163 4.00 2.87 -6.51
N VAL A 164 4.23 1.62 -6.91
CA VAL A 164 4.45 0.52 -5.96
C VAL A 164 5.92 0.11 -6.00
N HIS A 165 6.61 0.25 -4.86
CA HIS A 165 7.95 -0.29 -4.66
C HIS A 165 7.90 -1.56 -3.81
N ARG A 166 8.38 -2.69 -4.35
CA ARG A 166 8.54 -3.93 -3.59
C ARG A 166 9.93 -3.99 -2.96
N CYS A 167 9.95 -4.07 -1.63
CA CYS A 167 11.17 -4.17 -0.85
C CYS A 167 11.91 -5.46 -1.20
N GLN A 168 13.18 -5.34 -1.59
CA GLN A 168 14.03 -6.49 -1.93
C GLN A 168 14.43 -7.34 -0.71
N GLY A 169 14.28 -6.78 0.51
CA GLY A 169 14.62 -7.47 1.75
C GLY A 169 13.51 -8.37 2.30
N CYS A 170 12.26 -7.87 2.32
CA CYS A 170 11.13 -8.57 2.92
C CYS A 170 9.94 -8.82 1.98
N GLY A 171 9.99 -8.34 0.73
CA GLY A 171 8.88 -8.47 -0.22
C GLY A 171 7.75 -7.44 -0.05
N ALA A 172 7.75 -6.68 1.05
CA ALA A 172 6.69 -5.73 1.37
C ALA A 172 6.52 -4.65 0.29
N ARG A 173 5.25 -4.33 0.02
CA ARG A 173 4.81 -3.25 -0.86
C ARG A 173 4.89 -1.92 -0.11
N ASN A 174 5.47 -0.91 -0.76
CA ASN A 174 5.55 0.46 -0.29
C ASN A 174 4.92 1.34 -1.37
N ASP A 175 3.86 2.03 -1.00
CA ASP A 175 3.14 2.93 -1.91
C ASP A 175 3.79 4.31 -1.86
N LEU A 176 4.19 4.81 -3.03
CA LEU A 176 4.91 6.07 -3.18
C LEU A 176 4.03 7.04 -3.95
N ASP A 177 3.91 8.26 -3.42
CA ASP A 177 3.22 9.35 -4.10
C ASP A 177 3.94 9.71 -5.41
N VAL A 178 3.15 9.88 -6.47
CA VAL A 178 3.64 10.30 -7.79
C VAL A 178 2.98 11.63 -8.19
N PRO A 179 3.73 12.58 -8.78
CA PRO A 179 5.19 12.71 -8.69
C PRO A 179 5.63 12.90 -7.23
N LEU A 180 6.91 12.66 -6.95
CA LEU A 180 7.49 12.80 -5.61
C LEU A 180 7.29 14.21 -5.04
N GLU A 181 7.74 15.22 -5.79
CA GLU A 181 7.61 16.61 -5.37
C GLU A 181 6.19 17.11 -5.62
N ARG A 182 5.47 17.39 -4.53
CA ARG A 182 4.14 18.00 -4.53
C ARG A 182 4.21 19.41 -3.95
N GLU A 183 3.21 20.24 -4.26
CA GLU A 183 3.26 21.66 -3.85
C GLU A 183 3.16 21.86 -2.34
N LEU A 184 2.54 20.90 -1.66
CA LEU A 184 2.41 20.85 -0.21
C LEU A 184 2.89 19.47 0.24
N GLU A 185 3.63 19.43 1.34
CA GLU A 185 4.02 18.16 1.94
C GLU A 185 2.78 17.57 2.63
N ARG A 186 2.40 16.33 2.25
CA ARG A 186 1.40 15.59 3.03
C ARG A 186 1.93 15.39 4.44
N ALA A 187 1.00 15.24 5.39
CA ALA A 187 1.36 14.48 6.58
C ALA A 187 1.88 13.11 6.11
N PRO A 188 2.93 12.56 6.74
CA PRO A 188 3.36 11.21 6.40
C PRO A 188 2.14 10.30 6.45
N LEU A 189 1.84 9.62 5.34
CA LEU A 189 0.64 8.78 5.14
C LEU A 189 0.44 7.78 6.29
N ARG A 190 1.55 7.41 6.94
CA ARG A 190 1.62 6.76 8.23
C ARG A 190 2.67 7.49 9.05
N ALA A 191 2.32 7.97 10.25
CA ALA A 191 3.28 8.64 11.12
C ALA A 191 4.45 7.70 11.41
N HIS A 192 5.59 7.95 10.77
CA HIS A 192 6.85 7.33 11.14
C HIS A 192 7.38 8.10 12.35
N GLU A 193 6.79 7.86 13.53
CA GLU A 193 7.54 8.14 14.76
C GLU A 193 8.70 7.15 14.76
N ALA A 194 9.87 7.64 14.36
CA ALA A 194 11.12 6.97 14.62
C ALA A 194 11.27 6.84 16.13
N ASP A 195 11.14 5.63 16.66
CA ASP A 195 11.64 5.33 18.00
C ASP A 195 12.72 4.25 17.90
N PRO A 196 13.95 4.61 18.26
CA PRO A 196 14.87 3.66 18.83
C PRO A 196 15.43 4.26 20.14
N ASP A 197 14.71 4.13 21.25
CA ASP A 197 15.17 4.39 22.63
C ASP A 197 15.43 5.88 23.03
N GLY A 198 14.43 6.78 22.99
CA GLY A 198 14.56 8.16 23.52
C GLY A 198 13.38 8.67 24.39
N PRO A 199 13.61 9.41 25.50
CA PRO A 199 12.53 9.80 26.42
C PRO A 199 11.73 11.02 25.94
N ALA A 200 10.41 10.81 25.84
CA ALA A 200 9.28 11.72 26.04
C ALA A 200 9.36 13.16 25.48
N ALA A 201 8.72 13.36 24.32
CA ALA A 201 8.07 14.63 24.02
C ALA A 201 6.61 14.57 24.51
N ALA A 202 6.30 15.38 25.51
CA ALA A 202 4.99 15.48 26.11
C ALA A 202 4.01 16.25 25.19
N GLY A 203 2.82 15.69 25.00
CA GLY A 203 1.60 16.51 24.98
C GLY A 203 0.65 16.33 23.80
N VAL A 204 -0.01 15.17 23.69
CA VAL A 204 -1.41 15.10 23.24
C VAL A 204 -2.15 14.11 24.13
N THR A 205 -3.14 14.59 24.89
CA THR A 205 -4.02 13.74 25.68
C THR A 205 -5.11 13.18 24.77
N ALA A 206 -4.79 12.11 24.07
CA ALA A 206 -5.78 11.22 23.47
C ALA A 206 -6.53 10.49 24.60
N GLY A 207 -7.86 10.52 24.56
CA GLY A 207 -8.68 9.85 25.56
C GLY A 207 -8.56 8.33 25.46
N ALA A 208 -8.08 7.69 26.53
CA ALA A 208 -8.38 6.33 26.99
C ALA A 208 -8.60 5.20 25.94
N ALA A 209 -7.89 5.20 24.81
CA ALA A 209 -7.56 3.94 24.14
C ALA A 209 -6.42 3.29 24.96
N GLY A 210 -6.62 2.07 25.45
CA GLY A 210 -5.57 1.36 26.18
C GLY A 210 -4.32 1.24 25.31
N ALA A 211 -3.14 1.47 25.89
CA ALA A 211 -1.89 1.18 25.19
C ALA A 211 -1.89 -0.27 24.68
N PHE A 212 -1.41 -0.49 23.46
CA PHE A 212 -1.29 -1.82 22.86
C PHE A 212 -0.51 -2.76 23.82
N PRO A 213 -0.94 -4.02 24.02
CA PRO A 213 -0.27 -4.93 24.95
C PRO A 213 1.20 -5.15 24.56
N ASP A 214 2.07 -5.30 25.55
CA ASP A 214 3.44 -5.74 25.30
C ASP A 214 3.48 -7.19 24.76
N LEU A 215 4.67 -7.66 24.35
CA LEU A 215 4.82 -8.96 23.71
C LEU A 215 4.36 -10.11 24.61
N ASP A 216 4.69 -10.08 25.90
CA ASP A 216 4.32 -11.12 26.85
C ASP A 216 2.80 -11.16 27.08
N ALA A 217 2.16 -9.98 27.22
CA ALA A 217 0.72 -9.88 27.36
C ALA A 217 -0.01 -10.28 26.07
N PHE A 218 0.52 -9.93 24.91
CA PHE A 218 -0.02 -10.35 23.61
C PHE A 218 0.11 -11.85 23.43
N GLU A 219 1.26 -12.44 23.76
CA GLU A 219 1.47 -13.89 23.71
C GLU A 219 0.48 -14.63 24.61
N ALA A 220 0.25 -14.14 25.83
CA ALA A 220 -0.74 -14.73 26.73
C ALA A 220 -2.17 -14.69 26.13
N ARG A 221 -2.55 -13.58 25.47
CA ARG A 221 -3.85 -13.44 24.78
C ARG A 221 -3.97 -14.41 23.61
N VAL A 222 -2.94 -14.49 22.76
CA VAL A 222 -2.86 -15.40 21.61
C VAL A 222 -2.98 -16.85 22.05
N ARG A 223 -2.23 -17.26 23.09
CA ARG A 223 -2.31 -18.63 23.62
C ARG A 223 -3.70 -18.96 24.17
N ALA A 224 -4.29 -18.05 24.94
CA ALA A 224 -5.64 -18.24 25.46
C ALA A 224 -6.70 -18.31 24.34
N ALA A 225 -6.55 -17.53 23.28
CA ALA A 225 -7.43 -17.58 22.11
C ALA A 225 -7.27 -18.91 21.34
N ALA A 226 -6.01 -19.32 21.08
CA ALA A 226 -5.72 -20.57 20.39
C ALA A 226 -6.30 -21.78 21.10
N GLU A 227 -6.21 -21.87 22.43
CA GLU A 227 -6.82 -22.95 23.21
C GLU A 227 -8.32 -23.07 22.93
N ARG A 228 -9.05 -21.94 22.94
CA ARG A 228 -10.50 -21.91 22.67
C ARG A 228 -10.81 -22.28 21.22
N VAL A 229 -10.07 -21.74 20.25
CA VAL A 229 -10.28 -22.02 18.83
C VAL A 229 -9.98 -23.48 18.51
N TYR A 230 -8.85 -24.01 18.98
CA TYR A 230 -8.45 -25.40 18.75
C TYR A 230 -9.45 -26.38 19.37
N GLU A 231 -9.94 -26.10 20.58
CA GLU A 231 -11.00 -26.90 21.20
C GLU A 231 -12.30 -26.86 20.37
N ALA A 232 -12.74 -25.67 19.98
CA ALA A 232 -13.97 -25.48 19.20
C ALA A 232 -13.91 -26.14 17.82
N ARG A 233 -12.75 -26.08 17.15
CA ARG A 233 -12.52 -26.67 15.81
C ARG A 233 -12.13 -28.15 15.88
N GLY A 234 -11.88 -28.69 17.08
CA GLY A 234 -11.46 -30.09 17.27
C GLY A 234 -10.06 -30.40 16.74
N VAL A 235 -9.19 -29.40 16.66
CA VAL A 235 -7.85 -29.49 16.06
C VAL A 235 -6.78 -29.68 17.14
N ARG A 236 -5.75 -30.46 16.83
CA ARG A 236 -4.62 -30.76 17.72
C ARG A 236 -3.34 -30.91 16.88
N ASN A 237 -2.19 -30.84 17.53
CA ASN A 237 -0.86 -31.05 16.92
C ASN A 237 -0.47 -29.99 15.88
N ILE A 238 -0.88 -28.74 16.11
CA ILE A 238 -0.35 -27.57 15.40
C ILE A 238 0.49 -26.78 16.41
N ASP A 239 1.74 -26.51 16.05
CA ASP A 239 2.59 -25.64 16.86
C ASP A 239 2.18 -24.18 16.67
N LEU A 240 2.13 -23.40 17.75
CA LEU A 240 1.79 -21.99 17.73
C LEU A 240 3.02 -21.15 18.10
N PHE A 241 3.40 -20.25 17.19
CA PHE A 241 4.50 -19.31 17.37
C PHE A 241 4.02 -17.87 17.35
N ILE A 242 4.54 -17.05 18.26
CA ILE A 242 4.36 -15.61 18.25
C ILE A 242 5.69 -15.01 17.80
N ASP A 243 5.69 -14.32 16.67
CA ASP A 243 6.88 -13.76 16.05
C ASP A 243 6.89 -12.23 16.21
N ALA A 244 7.92 -11.71 16.88
CA ALA A 244 8.15 -10.28 17.06
C ALA A 244 9.11 -9.69 16.02
N GLY A 245 9.58 -10.51 15.08
CA GLY A 245 10.44 -10.15 13.97
C GLY A 245 9.71 -9.40 12.85
N VAL A 246 10.33 -9.37 11.67
CA VAL A 246 9.71 -8.80 10.47
C VAL A 246 8.66 -9.79 9.96
N PRO A 247 7.38 -9.40 9.86
CA PRO A 247 6.34 -10.29 9.36
C PRO A 247 6.59 -10.68 7.90
N ALA A 248 6.18 -11.90 7.57
CA ALA A 248 6.08 -12.33 6.19
C ALA A 248 5.06 -11.47 5.44
N CYS A 249 5.15 -11.44 4.12
CA CYS A 249 4.20 -10.74 3.26
C CYS A 249 3.53 -11.74 2.33
N ASP A 250 2.30 -11.45 1.94
CA ASP A 250 1.62 -12.16 0.86
C ASP A 250 2.25 -11.84 -0.53
N ASP A 251 1.69 -12.44 -1.57
CA ASP A 251 2.09 -12.18 -2.95
C ASP A 251 1.78 -10.73 -3.40
N GLY A 252 0.84 -10.06 -2.74
CA GLY A 252 0.55 -8.63 -2.86
C GLY A 252 1.65 -7.72 -2.30
N GLY A 253 2.47 -8.23 -1.37
CA GLY A 253 3.43 -7.48 -0.57
C GLY A 253 2.84 -6.90 0.71
N GLU A 254 1.66 -7.36 1.13
CA GLU A 254 0.99 -6.96 2.37
C GLU A 254 1.51 -7.79 3.55
N PRO A 255 1.96 -7.16 4.66
CA PRO A 255 2.39 -7.87 5.85
C PRO A 255 1.26 -8.71 6.47
N LEU A 256 1.55 -9.98 6.76
CA LEU A 256 0.57 -10.92 7.32
C LEU A 256 0.34 -10.69 8.82
N LEU A 257 -0.91 -10.88 9.28
CA LEU A 257 -1.26 -10.97 10.71
C LEU A 257 -0.91 -12.34 11.27
N GLY A 258 -1.20 -13.39 10.51
CA GLY A 258 -0.83 -14.76 10.79
C GLY A 258 -0.48 -15.52 9.52
N CYS A 259 0.11 -16.70 9.68
CA CYS A 259 0.26 -17.63 8.56
C CYS A 259 0.33 -19.08 9.04
N TYR A 260 -0.26 -19.96 8.27
CA TYR A 260 -0.17 -21.41 8.41
C TYR A 260 0.94 -21.97 7.51
N THR A 261 1.80 -22.81 8.08
CA THR A 261 2.78 -23.60 7.31
C THR A 261 2.50 -25.09 7.49
N PRO A 262 2.24 -25.82 6.39
CA PRO A 262 2.06 -27.26 6.45
C PRO A 262 3.27 -27.99 7.04
N GLY A 263 3.00 -29.03 7.82
CA GLY A 263 4.04 -29.91 8.32
C GLY A 263 4.71 -30.68 7.17
N THR A 264 6.02 -30.86 7.24
CA THR A 264 6.76 -31.66 6.25
C THR A 264 6.95 -33.08 6.74
N PRO A 265 6.77 -34.10 5.87
CA PRO A 265 7.15 -35.47 6.22
C PRO A 265 8.63 -35.53 6.59
N ALA A 266 9.00 -36.55 7.37
CA ALA A 266 10.39 -36.79 7.73
C ALA A 266 11.26 -36.84 6.48
N ASP A 267 12.29 -35.98 6.44
CA ASP A 267 13.29 -35.96 5.38
C ASP A 267 14.24 -37.17 5.50
N GLU A 268 15.30 -37.23 4.69
CA GLU A 268 16.32 -38.30 4.75
C GLU A 268 16.99 -38.40 6.13
N LEU A 269 16.92 -37.33 6.95
CA LEU A 269 17.44 -37.28 8.32
C LEU A 269 16.40 -37.75 9.36
N GLY A 270 15.17 -38.06 8.94
CA GLY A 270 14.13 -38.62 9.79
C GLY A 270 13.41 -37.59 10.66
N ILE A 271 13.58 -36.29 10.41
CA ILE A 271 13.01 -35.23 11.26
C ILE A 271 11.75 -34.67 10.61
N ALA A 272 10.59 -35.14 11.05
CA ALA A 272 9.32 -34.53 10.68
C ALA A 272 9.17 -33.16 11.35
N ARG A 273 8.59 -32.20 10.63
CA ARG A 273 8.18 -30.91 11.21
C ARG A 273 6.66 -30.91 11.37
N PRO A 274 6.13 -30.64 12.57
CA PRO A 274 4.70 -30.49 12.75
C PRO A 274 4.21 -29.27 11.94
N PRO A 275 2.92 -29.23 11.57
CA PRO A 275 2.32 -28.02 11.05
C PRO A 275 2.43 -26.89 12.08
N GLU A 276 2.62 -25.67 11.60
CA GLU A 276 2.75 -24.49 12.45
C GLU A 276 1.78 -23.37 12.05
N ILE A 277 1.29 -22.64 13.05
CA ILE A 277 0.63 -21.34 12.89
C ILE A 277 1.54 -20.30 13.54
N ARG A 278 1.82 -19.23 12.81
CA ARG A 278 2.60 -18.10 13.30
C ARG A 278 1.71 -16.86 13.36
N ILE A 279 1.81 -16.11 14.45
CA ILE A 279 1.12 -14.83 14.64
C ILE A 279 2.17 -13.73 14.77
N PHE A 280 2.02 -12.65 14.00
CA PHE A 280 3.01 -11.59 13.90
C PHE A 280 2.65 -10.38 14.76
N TYR A 281 3.32 -10.25 15.91
CA TYR A 281 3.08 -9.17 16.88
C TYR A 281 3.21 -7.77 16.26
N ARG A 282 4.19 -7.58 15.37
CA ARG A 282 4.42 -6.26 14.75
C ARG A 282 3.27 -5.82 13.87
N THR A 283 2.67 -6.73 13.10
CA THR A 283 1.54 -6.41 12.21
C THR A 283 0.34 -5.97 13.04
N PHE A 284 -0.05 -6.74 14.06
CA PHE A 284 -1.13 -6.35 14.98
C PHE A 284 -0.92 -4.98 15.64
N ARG A 285 0.32 -4.69 16.05
CA ARG A 285 0.65 -3.40 16.65
C ARG A 285 0.52 -2.25 15.66
N THR A 286 0.92 -2.47 14.41
CA THR A 286 0.79 -1.49 13.33
C THR A 286 -0.68 -1.23 13.03
N GLU A 287 -1.49 -2.29 12.83
CA GLU A 287 -2.93 -2.14 12.57
C GLU A 287 -3.67 -1.45 13.71
N ALA A 288 -3.39 -1.83 14.96
CA ALA A 288 -4.01 -1.18 16.13
C ALA A 288 -3.64 0.30 16.31
N ARG A 289 -2.49 0.71 15.77
CA ARG A 289 -2.09 2.12 15.76
C ARG A 289 -2.78 2.87 14.63
N ASP A 290 -2.91 2.24 13.47
CA ASP A 290 -3.41 2.85 12.25
C ASP A 290 -4.96 2.90 12.22
N ASP A 291 -5.64 1.96 12.87
CA ASP A 291 -7.09 1.95 13.07
C ASP A 291 -7.47 1.97 14.57
N PRO A 292 -8.01 3.11 15.08
CA PRO A 292 -8.51 3.21 16.45
C PRO A 292 -9.69 2.27 16.78
N GLY A 293 -10.35 1.71 15.77
CA GLY A 293 -11.43 0.73 15.89
C GLY A 293 -10.95 -0.72 15.97
N PHE A 294 -9.66 -0.99 15.78
CA PHE A 294 -9.10 -2.33 15.72
C PHE A 294 -9.20 -3.06 17.08
N ASP A 295 -10.06 -4.08 17.14
CA ASP A 295 -10.23 -4.92 18.33
C ASP A 295 -9.20 -6.06 18.32
N VAL A 296 -8.04 -5.81 18.93
CA VAL A 296 -6.92 -6.76 18.99
C VAL A 296 -7.35 -8.16 19.45
N ASP A 297 -8.26 -8.28 20.42
CA ASP A 297 -8.65 -9.59 20.94
C ASP A 297 -9.57 -10.34 19.95
N ALA A 298 -10.44 -9.62 19.24
CA ALA A 298 -11.26 -10.19 18.17
C ALA A 298 -10.40 -10.63 16.98
N GLU A 299 -9.47 -9.78 16.56
CA GLU A 299 -8.57 -10.00 15.42
C GLU A 299 -7.64 -11.18 15.65
N ILE A 300 -7.14 -11.38 16.88
CA ILE A 300 -6.37 -12.57 17.26
C ILE A 300 -7.21 -13.84 17.04
N VAL A 301 -8.48 -13.82 17.47
CA VAL A 301 -9.36 -15.00 17.34
C VAL A 301 -9.68 -15.28 15.88
N GLU A 302 -10.00 -14.25 15.11
CA GLU A 302 -10.28 -14.36 13.68
C GLU A 302 -9.06 -14.90 12.92
N THR A 303 -7.87 -14.33 13.16
CA THR A 303 -6.62 -14.79 12.53
C THR A 303 -6.37 -16.25 12.84
N ILE A 304 -6.46 -16.69 14.10
CA ILE A 304 -6.20 -18.10 14.45
C ILE A 304 -7.25 -19.04 13.82
N ASP A 305 -8.53 -18.66 13.79
CA ASP A 305 -9.57 -19.48 13.17
C ASP A 305 -9.38 -19.59 11.64
N HIS A 306 -8.93 -18.51 11.01
CA HIS A 306 -8.56 -18.47 9.58
C HIS A 306 -7.41 -19.45 9.28
N GLU A 307 -6.31 -19.36 10.02
CA GLU A 307 -5.15 -20.26 9.84
C GLU A 307 -5.47 -21.73 10.14
N VAL A 308 -6.34 -21.99 11.13
CA VAL A 308 -6.85 -23.35 11.39
C VAL A 308 -7.70 -23.85 10.23
N THR A 309 -8.43 -22.96 9.53
CA THR A 309 -9.23 -23.32 8.36
C THR A 309 -8.33 -23.74 7.20
N HIS A 310 -7.24 -23.00 6.94
CA HIS A 310 -6.19 -23.43 5.99
C HIS A 310 -5.62 -24.80 6.35
N HIS A 311 -5.30 -25.04 7.62
CA HIS A 311 -4.84 -26.36 8.07
C HIS A 311 -5.82 -27.49 7.74
N LEU A 312 -7.10 -27.30 8.06
CA LEU A 312 -8.13 -28.30 7.82
C LEU A 312 -8.33 -28.56 6.32
N HIS A 313 -8.26 -27.52 5.50
CA HIS A 313 -8.33 -27.63 4.05
C HIS A 313 -7.11 -28.34 3.46
N HIS A 314 -5.91 -28.02 3.95
CA HIS A 314 -4.70 -28.74 3.58
C HIS A 314 -4.82 -30.25 3.88
N LEU A 315 -5.34 -30.63 5.04
CA LEU A 315 -5.60 -32.04 5.38
C LEU A 315 -6.64 -32.69 4.47
N ALA A 316 -7.59 -31.92 3.94
CA ALA A 316 -8.56 -32.38 2.96
C ALA A 316 -7.98 -32.53 1.54
N GLY A 317 -6.75 -32.04 1.30
CA GLY A 317 -6.04 -32.13 0.02
C GLY A 317 -6.31 -31.00 -0.96
N SER A 318 -7.00 -29.93 -0.54
CA SER A 318 -7.26 -28.74 -1.35
C SER A 318 -7.53 -27.53 -0.46
N ASP A 319 -6.91 -26.39 -0.75
CA ASP A 319 -7.09 -25.14 -0.01
C ASP A 319 -7.79 -24.06 -0.85
N PRO A 320 -9.14 -24.03 -0.87
CA PRO A 320 -9.87 -23.05 -1.65
C PRO A 320 -9.74 -21.63 -1.11
N LEU A 321 -9.38 -21.44 0.17
CA LEU A 321 -9.17 -20.11 0.72
C LEU A 321 -7.91 -19.46 0.12
N ASP A 322 -6.83 -20.24 -0.01
CA ASP A 322 -5.60 -19.79 -0.67
C ASP A 322 -5.87 -19.38 -2.13
N ASP A 323 -6.71 -20.14 -2.86
CA ASP A 323 -7.12 -19.79 -4.22
C ASP A 323 -7.91 -18.45 -4.26
N GLU A 324 -8.85 -18.26 -3.32
CA GLU A 324 -9.67 -17.03 -3.22
C GLU A 324 -8.81 -15.78 -2.90
N GLU A 325 -7.81 -15.93 -2.02
CA GLU A 325 -6.85 -14.88 -1.67
C GLU A 325 -5.99 -14.48 -2.88
N HIS A 326 -5.42 -15.46 -3.58
CA HIS A 326 -4.67 -15.21 -4.81
C HIS A 326 -5.54 -14.49 -5.86
N GLU A 327 -6.78 -14.92 -6.07
CA GLU A 327 -7.71 -14.26 -6.99
C GLU A 327 -8.01 -12.81 -6.59
N HIS A 328 -8.09 -12.52 -5.29
CA HIS A 328 -8.26 -11.15 -4.80
C HIS A 328 -7.04 -10.28 -5.10
N ILE A 329 -5.84 -10.77 -4.79
CA ILE A 329 -4.57 -10.08 -5.09
C ILE A 329 -4.45 -9.80 -6.59
N GLU A 330 -4.75 -10.79 -7.44
CA GLU A 330 -4.73 -10.63 -8.89
C GLU A 330 -5.75 -9.62 -9.40
N ARG A 331 -6.94 -9.55 -8.77
CA ARG A 331 -7.96 -8.55 -9.13
C ARG A 331 -7.46 -7.14 -8.78
N GLU A 332 -6.93 -6.93 -7.59
CA GLU A 332 -6.36 -5.64 -7.18
C GLU A 332 -5.20 -5.20 -8.06
N GLN A 333 -4.28 -6.12 -8.40
CA GLN A 333 -3.21 -5.83 -9.34
C GLN A 333 -3.74 -5.44 -10.73
N ARG A 334 -4.76 -6.13 -11.23
CA ARG A 334 -5.39 -5.81 -12.53
C ARG A 334 -6.05 -4.43 -12.52
N ARG A 335 -6.74 -4.03 -11.45
CA ARG A 335 -7.34 -2.69 -11.31
C ARG A 335 -6.29 -1.58 -11.44
N ARG A 336 -5.11 -1.81 -10.87
CA ARG A 336 -3.98 -0.86 -10.88
C ARG A 336 -3.25 -0.80 -12.23
N ILE A 337 -2.90 -1.96 -12.78
CA ILE A 337 -2.07 -2.09 -13.98
C ILE A 337 -2.88 -1.88 -15.27
N GLY A 338 -4.18 -2.18 -15.22
CA GLY A 338 -5.03 -2.26 -16.40
C GLY A 338 -5.09 -3.68 -16.99
N HIS A 339 -6.24 -4.03 -17.56
CA HIS A 339 -6.51 -5.31 -18.20
C HIS A 339 -5.62 -5.55 -19.42
N ALA A 340 -5.46 -4.54 -20.29
CA ALA A 340 -4.65 -4.66 -21.49
C ALA A 340 -3.17 -4.91 -21.16
N GLU A 341 -2.61 -4.17 -20.20
CA GLU A 341 -1.22 -4.36 -19.77
C GLU A 341 -1.03 -5.69 -19.03
N ALA A 342 -1.95 -6.08 -18.16
CA ALA A 342 -1.92 -7.39 -17.50
C ALA A 342 -1.88 -8.54 -18.54
N LEU A 343 -2.71 -8.45 -19.59
CA LEU A 343 -2.70 -9.42 -20.69
C LEU A 343 -1.37 -9.40 -21.47
N ARG A 344 -0.77 -8.23 -21.70
CA ARG A 344 0.55 -8.12 -22.32
C ARG A 344 1.66 -8.73 -21.46
N ARG A 345 1.60 -8.59 -20.13
CA ARG A 345 2.54 -9.22 -19.19
C ARG A 345 2.38 -10.75 -19.19
N ALA A 346 1.14 -11.24 -19.07
CA ALA A 346 0.85 -12.67 -19.11
C ALA A 346 1.34 -13.35 -20.40
N ARG A 347 1.10 -12.72 -21.56
CA ARG A 347 1.61 -13.21 -22.86
C ARG A 347 3.14 -13.24 -22.93
N ARG A 348 3.82 -12.20 -22.40
CA ARG A 348 5.29 -12.15 -22.33
C ARG A 348 5.84 -13.24 -21.41
N GLY A 349 5.21 -13.47 -20.27
CA GLY A 349 5.54 -14.55 -19.34
C GLY A 349 5.45 -15.92 -20.01
N ALA A 350 4.29 -16.25 -20.61
CA ALA A 350 4.08 -17.52 -21.30
C ALA A 350 5.11 -17.78 -22.44
N LEU A 351 5.49 -16.73 -23.18
CA LEU A 351 6.54 -16.84 -24.20
C LEU A 351 7.93 -17.08 -23.60
N SER A 352 8.24 -16.45 -22.46
CA SER A 352 9.48 -16.69 -21.71
C SER A 352 9.55 -18.13 -21.22
N ASP A 353 8.46 -18.65 -20.65
CA ASP A 353 8.39 -20.02 -20.12
C ASP A 353 8.52 -21.06 -21.23
N LEU A 354 7.87 -20.84 -22.38
CA LEU A 354 8.06 -21.68 -23.56
C LEU A 354 9.52 -21.67 -24.02
N GLY A 355 10.16 -20.50 -24.06
CA GLY A 355 11.58 -20.36 -24.38
C GLY A 355 12.49 -21.09 -23.38
N GLY A 356 12.17 -21.00 -22.09
CA GLY A 356 12.85 -21.71 -21.01
C GLY A 356 12.70 -23.22 -21.13
N PHE A 357 11.49 -23.72 -21.37
CA PHE A 357 11.19 -25.13 -21.58
C PHE A 357 11.92 -25.68 -22.79
N VAL A 358 11.90 -24.99 -23.93
CA VAL A 358 12.64 -25.41 -25.13
C VAL A 358 14.14 -25.42 -24.84
N ARG A 359 14.68 -24.40 -24.15
CA ARG A 359 16.11 -24.36 -23.78
C ARG A 359 16.50 -25.49 -22.83
N ALA A 360 15.64 -25.88 -21.90
CA ALA A 360 15.90 -26.96 -20.95
C ALA A 360 15.76 -28.34 -21.59
N THR A 361 14.78 -28.52 -22.49
CA THR A 361 14.43 -29.84 -23.02
C THR A 361 15.14 -30.18 -24.33
N TRP A 362 15.60 -29.22 -25.14
CA TRP A 362 16.24 -29.52 -26.43
C TRP A 362 17.42 -30.50 -26.37
N PRO A 363 18.27 -30.55 -25.30
CA PRO A 363 19.34 -31.54 -25.23
C PRO A 363 18.77 -32.96 -25.13
N ALA A 364 17.67 -33.15 -24.40
CA ALA A 364 17.00 -34.45 -24.29
C ALA A 364 16.38 -34.88 -25.62
N TRP A 365 15.74 -33.95 -26.34
CA TRP A 365 15.24 -34.21 -27.69
C TRP A 365 16.37 -34.56 -28.67
N LEU A 366 17.52 -33.90 -28.58
CA LEU A 366 18.70 -34.22 -29.38
C LEU A 366 19.23 -35.62 -29.05
N ILE A 367 19.38 -35.96 -27.77
CA ILE A 367 19.82 -37.28 -27.32
C ILE A 367 18.87 -38.36 -27.83
N ALA A 368 17.55 -38.17 -27.67
CA ALA A 368 16.54 -39.09 -28.16
C ALA A 368 16.60 -39.25 -29.68
N ALA A 369 16.79 -38.16 -30.43
CA ALA A 369 16.94 -38.20 -31.88
C ALA A 369 18.20 -38.97 -32.32
N VAL A 370 19.34 -38.74 -31.65
CA VAL A 370 20.60 -39.45 -31.91
C VAL A 370 20.44 -40.93 -31.58
N ALA A 371 19.88 -41.27 -30.42
CA ALA A 371 19.64 -42.66 -30.02
C ALA A 371 18.72 -43.39 -31.00
N THR A 372 17.65 -42.73 -31.47
CA THR A 372 16.72 -43.27 -32.46
C THR A 372 17.41 -43.49 -33.81
N ALA A 373 18.25 -42.55 -34.25
CA ALA A 373 19.02 -42.68 -35.49
C ALA A 373 20.02 -43.83 -35.42
N LEU A 374 20.71 -44.01 -34.29
CA LEU A 374 21.62 -45.13 -34.05
C LEU A 374 20.88 -46.47 -34.05
N ALA A 375 19.74 -46.57 -33.36
CA ALA A 375 18.93 -47.79 -33.34
C ALA A 375 18.41 -48.18 -34.72
N TRP A 376 18.01 -47.21 -35.56
CA TRP A 376 17.59 -47.48 -36.93
C TRP A 376 18.76 -48.01 -37.79
N CYS A 377 19.95 -47.44 -37.66
CA CYS A 377 21.14 -47.93 -38.35
C CYS A 377 21.54 -49.36 -37.95
N GLU A 378 21.29 -49.77 -36.71
CA GLU A 378 21.57 -51.14 -36.23
C GLU A 378 20.51 -52.17 -36.65
N GLY A 379 19.23 -51.77 -36.69
CA GLY A 379 18.11 -52.65 -37.06
C GLY A 379 17.89 -52.84 -38.58
N GLY A 380 18.63 -52.11 -39.42
CA GLY A 380 18.56 -52.20 -40.89
C GLY A 380 19.48 -53.23 -41.54
N ARG A 381 20.00 -54.22 -40.78
CA ARG A 381 20.80 -55.34 -41.30
C ARG A 381 20.02 -56.62 -41.45
#